data_AF-A0A1V5TLL8-F1
#
_entry.id   AF-A0A1V5TLL8-F1
#
_cell.length_a   1.000
_cell.length_b   1.000
_cell.length_c   1.000
_cell.angle_alpha   90.00
_cell.angle_beta   90.00
_cell.angle_gamma   90.00
#
_symmetry.space_group_name_H-M   'P 1'
#
loop_
_entity.id
_entity.type
_entity.pdbx_description
1 polymer ?
#
loop_
_entity_poly.entity_id
_entity_poly.type
_entity_poly.pdbx_seq_one_letter_code
_entity_poly.pdbx_strand_id
1 'polypeptide(L)'
;MPTDKYQIRLLRIAEEDLAEIISFIAAENPIAANSIADKIEKNIELLSENPMLGRIPKDEDIKNFGYRYIIVQNYIVFYSIEERTIFIHRILHGARNYKTLL
;
A
#
# COMPACT_ATOMS: atom_id res chain seq x y z
N MET A 1 8.54 -22.51 14.54
CA MET A 1 9.28 -21.32 14.98
C MET A 1 8.28 -20.17 14.96
N PRO A 2 8.18 -19.30 15.99
CA PRO A 2 7.35 -18.12 15.85
C PRO A 2 8.05 -17.23 14.82
N THR A 3 7.50 -17.17 13.60
CA THR A 3 8.01 -16.29 12.56
C THR A 3 7.77 -14.88 13.06
N ASP A 4 8.85 -14.15 13.34
CA ASP A 4 8.78 -12.80 13.88
C ASP A 4 8.24 -11.83 12.80
N LYS A 5 6.91 -11.85 12.58
CA LYS A 5 6.23 -10.98 11.61
C LYS A 5 6.31 -9.52 12.05
N TYR A 6 6.35 -8.62 11.08
CA TYR A 6 6.15 -7.19 11.29
C TYR A 6 4.66 -6.92 11.50
N GLN A 7 4.34 -5.98 12.39
CA GLN A 7 2.97 -5.48 12.51
C GLN A 7 2.67 -4.58 11.32
N ILE A 8 1.45 -4.64 10.79
CA ILE A 8 0.99 -3.74 9.73
C ILE A 8 0.02 -2.74 10.35
N ARG A 9 0.21 -1.46 10.04
CA ARG A 9 -0.71 -0.38 10.42
C ARG A 9 -1.03 0.47 9.21
N LEU A 10 -2.31 0.58 8.89
CA LEU A 10 -2.77 1.56 7.89
C LEU A 10 -2.94 2.90 8.60
N LEU A 11 -2.42 3.97 7.99
CA LEU A 11 -2.81 5.31 8.38
C LEU A 11 -4.25 5.56 7.94
N ARG A 12 -4.97 6.42 8.65
CA ARG A 12 -6.37 6.76 8.33
C ARG A 12 -6.58 7.14 6.85
N ILE A 13 -5.64 7.88 6.28
CA ILE A 13 -5.69 8.28 4.86
C ILE A 13 -5.53 7.08 3.90
N ALA A 14 -4.78 6.04 4.28
CA ALA A 14 -4.67 4.81 3.50
C ALA A 14 -5.95 3.97 3.58
N GLU A 15 -6.63 3.98 4.73
CA GLU A 15 -7.95 3.35 4.88
C GLU A 15 -8.99 4.07 4.01
N GLU A 16 -8.97 5.41 4.00
CA GLU A 16 -9.81 6.25 3.13
C GLU A 16 -9.53 6.00 1.65
N ASP A 17 -8.24 5.98 1.25
CA ASP A 17 -7.83 5.63 -0.12
C ASP A 17 -8.43 4.26 -0.54
N LEU A 18 -8.33 3.24 0.32
CA LEU A 18 -8.86 1.90 0.04
C LEU A 18 -10.39 1.91 -0.09
N ALA A 19 -11.08 2.59 0.82
CA ALA A 19 -12.54 2.72 0.81
C ALA A 19 -13.03 3.44 -0.46
N GLU A 20 -12.34 4.51 -0.89
CA GLU A 20 -12.65 5.22 -2.13
C GLU A 20 -12.45 4.32 -3.36
N ILE A 21 -11.35 3.58 -3.42
CA ILE A 21 -11.04 2.66 -4.53
C ILE A 21 -12.13 1.59 -4.66
N ILE A 22 -12.48 0.95 -3.54
CA ILE A 22 -13.50 -0.11 -3.51
C ILE A 22 -14.85 0.47 -3.91
N SER A 23 -15.26 1.61 -3.33
CA SER A 23 -16.54 2.24 -3.61
C SER A 23 -16.66 2.67 -5.07
N PHE A 24 -15.59 3.24 -5.64
CA PHE A 24 -15.55 3.66 -7.04
C PHE A 24 -15.75 2.47 -7.99
N ILE A 25 -15.02 1.37 -7.78
CA ILE A 25 -15.13 0.18 -8.64
C ILE A 25 -16.47 -0.52 -8.42
N ALA A 26 -16.95 -0.60 -7.18
CA ALA A 26 -18.18 -1.31 -6.84
C ALA A 26 -19.42 -0.68 -7.47
N ALA A 27 -19.39 0.62 -7.76
CA ALA A 27 -20.46 1.31 -8.47
C ALA A 27 -20.75 0.71 -9.85
N GLU A 28 -19.74 0.17 -10.54
CA GLU A 28 -19.87 -0.46 -11.85
C GLU A 28 -19.73 -1.99 -11.79
N ASN A 29 -18.83 -2.50 -10.95
CA ASN A 29 -18.50 -3.92 -10.86
C ASN A 29 -18.08 -4.34 -9.43
N PRO A 30 -19.03 -4.75 -8.58
CA PRO A 30 -18.77 -5.21 -7.21
C PRO A 30 -17.80 -6.40 -7.12
N ILE A 31 -17.83 -7.30 -8.11
CA ILE A 31 -16.94 -8.48 -8.14
C ILE A 31 -15.50 -8.04 -8.35
N ALA A 32 -15.27 -7.07 -9.23
CA ALA A 32 -13.94 -6.48 -9.43
C ALA A 32 -13.46 -5.72 -8.19
N ALA A 33 -14.36 -5.03 -7.47
CA ALA A 33 -14.06 -4.34 -6.23
C ALA A 33 -13.56 -5.29 -5.13
N ASN A 34 -14.25 -6.42 -4.93
CA ASN A 34 -13.79 -7.45 -3.99
C ASN A 34 -12.46 -8.05 -4.43
N SER A 35 -12.31 -8.36 -5.73
CA SER A 35 -11.06 -8.94 -6.24
C SER A 35 -9.85 -8.01 -6.04
N ILE A 36 -10.03 -6.69 -6.17
CA ILE A 36 -8.94 -5.75 -5.94
C ILE A 36 -8.62 -5.60 -4.44
N ALA A 37 -9.63 -5.57 -3.57
CA ALA A 37 -9.46 -5.52 -2.13
C ALA A 37 -8.64 -6.72 -1.64
N ASP A 38 -9.04 -7.95 -2.04
CA ASP A 38 -8.32 -9.19 -1.70
C ASP A 38 -6.86 -9.16 -2.16
N LYS A 39 -6.60 -8.61 -3.36
CA LYS A 39 -5.24 -8.53 -3.90
C LYS A 39 -4.38 -7.55 -3.11
N ILE A 40 -4.94 -6.38 -2.75
CA ILE A 40 -4.24 -5.37 -1.95
C ILE A 40 -3.93 -5.94 -0.56
N GLU A 41 -4.92 -6.52 0.10
CA GLU A 41 -4.77 -7.10 1.44
C GLU A 41 -3.69 -8.19 1.47
N LYS A 42 -3.75 -9.16 0.54
CA LYS A 42 -2.74 -10.23 0.45
C LYS A 42 -1.33 -9.69 0.21
N ASN A 43 -1.18 -8.66 -0.63
CA ASN A 43 0.13 -8.07 -0.89
C ASN A 43 0.65 -7.27 0.31
N ILE A 44 -0.24 -6.58 1.04
CA ILE A 44 0.12 -5.91 2.29
C ILE A 44 0.52 -6.95 3.35
N GLU A 45 -0.21 -8.07 3.47
CA GLU A 45 0.11 -9.14 4.40
C GLU A 45 1.48 -9.78 4.13
N LEU A 46 1.84 -9.96 2.84
CA LEU A 46 3.18 -10.42 2.45
C LEU A 46 4.31 -9.50 2.93
N LEU A 47 4.05 -8.20 3.10
CA LEU A 47 5.03 -7.28 3.67
C LEU A 47 5.36 -7.61 5.12
N SER A 48 4.43 -8.19 5.89
CA SER A 48 4.69 -8.58 7.29
C SER A 48 5.84 -9.58 7.42
N GLU A 49 6.02 -10.41 6.39
CA GLU A 49 7.09 -11.42 6.31
C GLU A 49 8.30 -10.91 5.51
N ASN A 50 8.05 -10.06 4.51
CA ASN A 50 9.05 -9.58 3.57
C ASN A 50 9.02 -8.04 3.47
N PRO A 51 9.37 -7.31 4.54
CA PRO A 51 9.23 -5.85 4.59
C PRO A 51 10.08 -5.13 3.53
N MET A 52 11.15 -5.76 3.05
CA MET A 52 12.05 -5.19 2.04
C MET A 52 11.63 -5.49 0.58
N LEU A 53 10.49 -6.15 0.36
CA LEU A 53 10.00 -6.53 -0.97
C LEU A 53 9.63 -5.31 -1.84
N GLY A 54 9.26 -4.20 -1.20
CA GLY A 54 8.98 -2.93 -1.88
C GLY A 54 10.22 -2.25 -2.43
N ARG A 55 10.03 -1.65 -3.61
CA ARG A 55 11.05 -0.85 -4.31
C ARG A 55 11.23 0.48 -3.60
N ILE A 56 12.44 1.01 -3.67
CA ILE A 56 12.76 2.37 -3.22
C ILE A 56 12.40 3.34 -4.37
N PRO A 57 11.64 4.41 -4.12
CA PRO A 57 11.38 5.46 -5.11
C PRO A 57 12.67 6.01 -5.70
N LYS A 58 12.63 6.35 -7.01
CA LYS A 58 13.76 7.02 -7.68
C LYS A 58 13.87 8.51 -7.31
N ASP A 59 12.76 9.09 -6.87
CA ASP A 59 12.67 10.48 -6.43
C ASP A 59 13.40 10.64 -5.09
N GLU A 60 14.37 11.54 -5.03
CA GLU A 60 15.26 11.68 -3.87
C GLU A 60 14.53 12.18 -2.63
N ASP A 61 13.54 13.06 -2.78
CA ASP A 61 12.79 13.58 -1.64
C ASP A 61 12.02 12.44 -0.97
N ILE A 62 11.28 11.67 -1.77
CA ILE A 62 10.50 10.51 -1.29
C ILE A 62 11.42 9.43 -0.71
N LYS A 63 12.58 9.19 -1.34
CA LYS A 63 13.59 8.25 -0.84
C LYS A 63 14.16 8.69 0.51
N ASN A 64 14.42 9.98 0.71
CA ASN A 64 14.99 10.52 1.94
C ASN A 64 14.04 10.37 3.14
N PHE A 65 12.73 10.32 2.90
CA PHE A 65 11.72 9.99 3.92
C PHE A 65 11.64 8.49 4.25
N GLY A 66 12.47 7.63 3.64
CA GLY A 66 12.52 6.20 3.95
C GLY A 66 11.37 5.39 3.34
N TYR A 67 10.65 5.96 2.39
CA TYR A 67 9.52 5.28 1.74
C TYR A 67 9.96 4.13 0.85
N ARG A 68 9.08 3.12 0.81
CA ARG A 68 9.07 2.01 -0.13
C ARG A 68 7.71 1.93 -0.77
N TYR A 69 7.65 1.24 -1.91
CA TYR A 69 6.38 0.97 -2.55
C TYR A 69 6.33 -0.41 -3.21
N ILE A 70 5.13 -0.98 -3.24
CA ILE A 70 4.79 -2.13 -4.08
C ILE A 70 3.73 -1.74 -5.08
N ILE A 71 3.71 -2.43 -6.22
CA ILE A 71 2.68 -2.27 -7.24
C ILE A 71 1.75 -3.47 -7.15
N VAL A 72 0.47 -3.22 -6.92
CA VAL A 72 -0.59 -4.22 -6.88
C VAL A 72 -1.58 -3.89 -7.99
N GLN A 73 -1.51 -4.62 -9.10
CA GLN A 73 -2.29 -4.30 -10.31
C GLN A 73 -2.03 -2.85 -10.76
N ASN A 74 -3.06 -2.01 -10.79
CA ASN A 74 -2.98 -0.60 -11.16
C ASN A 74 -2.77 0.33 -9.96
N TYR A 75 -2.50 -0.21 -8.77
CA TYR A 75 -2.36 0.57 -7.54
C TYR A 75 -0.92 0.52 -6.99
N ILE A 76 -0.50 1.61 -6.37
CA ILE A 76 0.78 1.77 -5.72
C ILE A 76 0.52 1.91 -4.23
N VAL A 77 1.08 1.01 -3.44
CA VAL A 77 1.00 1.05 -1.97
C VAL A 77 2.31 1.61 -1.45
N PHE A 78 2.27 2.80 -0.86
CA PHE A 78 3.42 3.44 -0.23
C PHE A 78 3.48 3.07 1.25
N TYR A 79 4.67 2.70 1.72
CA TYR A 79 4.87 2.32 3.11
C TYR A 79 6.25 2.70 3.64
N SER A 80 6.37 2.81 4.96
CA SER A 80 7.65 2.90 5.68
C SER A 80 7.78 1.74 6.66
N ILE A 81 9.00 1.51 7.13
CA ILE A 81 9.30 0.50 8.15
C ILE A 81 9.93 1.22 9.32
N GLU A 82 9.31 1.13 10.49
CA GLU A 82 9.82 1.73 11.73
C GLU A 82 9.81 0.66 12.81
N GLU A 83 10.98 0.40 13.39
CA GLU A 83 11.23 -0.70 14.33
C GLU A 83 10.74 -2.04 13.76
N ARG A 84 9.54 -2.49 14.17
CA ARG A 84 8.90 -3.73 13.76
C ARG A 84 7.48 -3.52 13.26
N THR A 85 7.19 -2.31 12.79
CA THR A 85 5.90 -1.91 12.22
C THR A 85 6.07 -1.41 10.80
N ILE A 86 5.20 -1.88 9.92
CA ILE A 86 5.04 -1.42 8.55
C ILE A 86 3.86 -0.47 8.55
N PHE A 87 4.14 0.80 8.27
CA PHE A 87 3.11 1.83 8.16
C PHE A 87 2.72 1.97 6.70
N ILE A 88 1.46 1.68 6.37
CA ILE A 88 0.91 1.95 5.04
C ILE A 88 0.44 3.39 5.01
N HIS A 89 1.11 4.21 4.22
CA HIS A 89 0.88 5.65 4.16
C HIS A 89 -0.22 6.01 3.16
N ARG A 90 -0.17 5.46 1.95
CA ARG A 90 -1.12 5.76 0.87
C ARG A 90 -1.34 4.55 -0.03
N ILE A 91 -2.53 4.47 -0.62
CA ILE A 91 -2.88 3.47 -1.65
C ILE A 91 -3.43 4.24 -2.87
N LEU A 92 -2.60 4.42 -3.89
CA LEU A 92 -2.91 5.33 -4.99
C LEU A 92 -3.05 4.59 -6.31
N HIS A 93 -3.99 5.00 -7.16
CA HIS A 93 -4.00 4.53 -8.54
C HIS A 93 -2.73 5.01 -9.26
N GLY A 94 -1.98 4.13 -9.90
CA GLY A 94 -0.68 4.42 -10.53
C GLY A 94 -0.72 5.37 -11.73
N ALA A 95 -1.92 5.76 -12.16
CA ALA A 95 -2.15 6.80 -13.17
C ALA A 95 -2.25 8.21 -12.55
N ARG A 96 -2.42 8.32 -11.22
CA ARG A 96 -2.40 9.60 -10.52
C ARG A 96 -0.96 10.05 -10.33
N ASN A 97 -0.72 11.34 -10.54
CA ASN A 97 0.55 11.96 -10.17
C ASN A 97 0.65 12.01 -8.64
N TYR A 98 1.35 11.05 -8.05
CA TYR A 98 1.44 10.89 -6.59
C TYR A 98 2.41 11.88 -5.93
N LYS A 99 3.16 12.67 -6.70
CA LYS A 99 4.12 13.66 -6.16
C LYS A 99 3.45 14.76 -5.31
N THR A 100 2.18 15.03 -5.52
CA THR A 100 1.42 16.03 -4.74
C THR A 100 0.62 15.40 -3.60
N LEU A 101 0.74 14.08 -3.40
CA LEU A 101 -0.10 13.28 -2.50
C LEU A 101 0.72 12.58 -1.39
N LEU A 102 2.05 12.66 -1.45
CA LEU A 102 2.98 12.08 -0.48
C LEU A 102 3.70 13.18 0.27
#